data_AF-A0A327NQK4-F1
#
_entry.id   AF-A0A327NQK4-F1
#
_cell.length_a   1.000
_cell.length_b   1.000
_cell.length_c   1.000
_cell.angle_alpha   90.00
_cell.angle_beta   90.00
_cell.angle_gamma   90.00
#
_symmetry.space_group_name_H-M   'P 1'
#
loop_
_entity.id
_entity.type
_entity.pdbx_description
1 polymer ?
#
loop_
_entity_poly.entity_id
_entity_poly.type
_entity_poly.pdbx_seq_one_letter_code
_entity_poly.pdbx_strand_id
1 'polypeptide(L)'
;MAYSQSIEPVRGAKVIELTTTLSDTAMYKTIGRILVDEGYTFKADKERLNFQTGERLTPNLPGFRYIAILAIHQGKIKITGLMLKPMPSKPRRKAVREKGKPVAYQTSRDDRLGLVFNQLDELAHALTVPMVTSITGYSKR
;
A
#
# COMPACT_ATOMS: atom_id res chain seq x y z
N MET A 1 24.96 -1.49 10.42
CA MET A 1 24.86 -1.20 8.97
C MET A 1 24.10 -2.35 8.30
N ALA A 2 23.23 -2.02 7.32
CA ALA A 2 22.24 -2.87 6.66
C ALA A 2 21.09 -3.34 7.58
N TYR A 3 19.80 -3.19 7.25
CA TYR A 3 19.15 -3.36 5.96
C TYR A 3 18.06 -2.30 5.73
N SER A 4 18.23 -1.45 4.73
CA SER A 4 17.08 -0.93 4.01
C SER A 4 16.48 -2.12 3.27
N GLN A 5 15.39 -2.67 3.80
CA GLN A 5 14.47 -3.33 2.90
C GLN A 5 13.99 -2.23 1.97
N SER A 6 14.55 -2.18 0.76
CA SER A 6 13.85 -1.53 -0.32
C SER A 6 12.48 -2.18 -0.32
N ILE A 7 11.44 -1.40 -0.01
CA ILE A 7 10.06 -1.79 -0.26
C ILE A 7 9.90 -1.63 -1.77
N GLU A 8 10.69 -2.41 -2.50
CA GLU A 8 10.51 -2.51 -3.93
C GLU A 8 9.14 -3.14 -4.13
N PRO A 9 8.26 -2.49 -4.91
CA PRO A 9 6.96 -3.05 -5.17
C PRO A 9 7.14 -4.44 -5.75
N VAL A 10 6.25 -5.36 -5.37
CA VAL A 10 6.19 -6.67 -6.03
C VAL A 10 5.82 -6.44 -7.51
N ARG A 11 6.28 -7.33 -8.39
CA ARG A 11 5.91 -7.27 -9.81
C ARG A 11 4.38 -7.24 -9.96
N GLY A 12 3.85 -6.30 -10.74
CA GLY A 12 2.41 -6.09 -10.91
C GLY A 12 1.75 -5.18 -9.85
N ALA A 13 2.47 -4.75 -8.81
CA ALA A 13 1.93 -3.81 -7.83
C ALA A 13 1.67 -2.44 -8.46
N LYS A 14 0.62 -1.78 -7.96
CA LYS A 14 0.25 -0.42 -8.35
C LYS A 14 0.93 0.56 -7.42
N VAL A 15 1.59 1.54 -8.01
CA VAL A 15 2.44 2.50 -7.32
C VAL A 15 2.01 3.90 -7.71
N ILE A 16 1.84 4.77 -6.72
CA ILE A 16 1.71 6.20 -6.90
C ILE A 16 2.87 6.86 -6.19
N GLU A 17 3.60 7.71 -6.90
CA GLU A 17 4.65 8.55 -6.35
C GLU A 17 4.14 9.99 -6.25
N LEU A 18 4.30 10.57 -5.07
CA LEU A 18 3.94 11.95 -4.76
C LEU A 18 5.21 12.70 -4.39
N THR A 19 5.37 13.91 -4.92
CA THR A 19 6.50 14.78 -4.55
C THR A 19 6.00 15.92 -3.66
N THR A 20 6.77 16.26 -2.63
CA THR A 20 6.44 17.33 -1.68
C THR A 20 7.68 18.15 -1.35
N THR A 21 7.46 19.39 -0.95
CA THR A 21 8.50 20.31 -0.46
C THR A 21 8.71 20.23 1.06
N LEU A 22 7.88 19.43 1.75
CA LEU A 22 7.99 19.25 3.19
C LEU A 22 9.18 18.34 3.55
N SER A 23 9.76 18.58 4.73
CA SER A 23 10.79 17.68 5.27
C SER A 23 10.20 16.32 5.59
N ASP A 24 11.00 15.26 5.47
CA ASP A 24 10.56 13.88 5.72
C ASP A 24 9.92 13.69 7.11
N THR A 25 10.39 14.44 8.13
CA THR A 25 9.81 14.39 9.49
C THR A 25 8.45 15.07 9.57
N ALA A 26 8.28 16.24 8.96
CA ALA A 26 6.98 16.90 8.86
C ALA A 26 6.02 16.02 8.07
N MET A 27 6.53 15.41 7.00
CA MET A 27 5.77 14.53 6.13
C MET A 27 5.24 13.31 6.86
N TYR A 28 6.10 12.64 7.63
CA TYR A 28 5.72 11.50 8.46
C TYR A 28 4.58 11.83 9.42
N LYS A 29 4.66 12.98 10.12
CA LYS A 29 3.60 13.41 11.04
C LYS A 29 2.29 13.68 10.31
N THR A 30 2.35 14.36 9.17
CA THR A 30 1.15 14.72 8.42
C THR A 30 0.47 13.49 7.80
N ILE A 31 1.23 12.55 7.24
CA ILE A 31 0.67 11.27 6.75
C ILE A 31 -0.03 10.52 7.87
N GLY A 32 0.61 10.40 9.04
CA GLY A 32 0.01 9.74 10.19
C GLY A 32 -1.33 10.37 10.60
N ARG A 33 -1.42 11.71 10.59
CA ARG A 33 -2.66 12.43 10.88
C ARG A 33 -3.74 12.17 9.83
N ILE A 34 -3.42 12.29 8.54
CA ILE A 34 -4.38 12.06 7.45
C ILE A 34 -4.93 10.64 7.50
N LEU A 35 -4.07 9.65 7.76
CA LEU A 35 -4.53 8.26 7.88
C LEU A 35 -5.54 8.09 9.04
N VAL A 36 -5.35 8.77 10.18
CA VAL A 36 -6.33 8.76 11.27
C VAL A 36 -7.63 9.47 10.86
N ASP A 37 -7.52 10.66 10.26
CA ASP A 37 -8.67 11.50 9.88
C ASP A 37 -9.55 10.78 8.84
N GLU A 38 -8.94 10.03 7.91
CA GLU A 38 -9.60 9.18 6.90
C GLU A 38 -10.08 7.82 7.45
N GLY A 39 -9.91 7.59 8.76
CA GLY A 39 -10.37 6.39 9.46
C GLY A 39 -9.60 5.12 9.09
N TYR A 40 -8.33 5.24 8.69
CA TYR A 40 -7.44 4.09 8.52
C TYR A 40 -6.86 3.65 9.87
N THR A 41 -6.89 2.36 10.12
CA THR A 41 -5.95 1.74 11.06
C THR A 41 -4.62 1.55 10.35
N PHE A 42 -3.49 1.72 11.04
CA PHE A 42 -2.18 1.50 10.43
C PHE A 42 -1.12 1.14 11.47
N LYS A 43 -0.04 0.54 10.98
CA LYS A 43 1.24 0.42 11.68
C LYS A 43 2.22 1.41 11.07
N ALA A 44 3.00 2.08 11.90
CA ALA A 44 3.99 3.05 11.44
C ALA A 44 5.37 2.65 11.95
N ASP A 45 6.37 2.72 11.07
CA ASP A 45 7.77 2.51 11.38
C ASP A 45 8.50 3.84 11.23
N LYS A 46 8.89 4.42 12.37
CA LYS A 46 9.56 5.72 12.41
C LYS A 46 11.00 5.64 11.91
N GLU A 47 11.69 4.52 12.09
CA GLU A 47 13.07 4.36 11.66
C GLU A 47 13.16 4.23 10.14
N ARG A 48 12.17 3.55 9.55
CA ARG A 48 12.08 3.34 8.10
C ARG A 48 11.16 4.34 7.38
N LEU A 49 10.60 5.30 8.12
CA LEU A 49 9.66 6.33 7.64
C LEU A 49 8.56 5.74 6.74
N ASN A 50 7.90 4.68 7.22
CA ASN A 50 6.86 4.00 6.46
C ASN A 50 5.59 3.78 7.28
N PHE A 51 4.49 3.57 6.55
CA PHE A 51 3.18 3.24 7.08
C PHE A 51 2.63 2.05 6.32
N GLN A 52 1.98 1.14 7.03
CA GLN A 52 1.20 0.06 6.45
C GLN A 52 -0.22 0.12 7.02
N THR A 53 -1.22 0.32 6.17
CA THR A 53 -2.61 0.34 6.61
C THR A 53 -3.10 -1.05 7.00
N GLY A 54 -4.16 -1.09 7.80
CA GLY A 54 -4.97 -2.28 8.00
C GLY A 54 -5.67 -2.69 6.71
N GLU A 55 -6.22 -3.91 6.71
CA GLU A 55 -7.01 -4.43 5.61
C GLU A 55 -8.37 -3.73 5.55
N ARG A 56 -8.68 -3.11 4.41
CA ARG A 56 -10.02 -2.58 4.10
C ARG A 56 -10.71 -3.46 3.08
N LEU A 57 -12.03 -3.59 3.18
CA LEU A 57 -12.83 -4.25 2.16
C LEU A 57 -12.92 -3.35 0.93
N THR A 58 -12.80 -3.94 -0.26
CA THR A 58 -13.04 -3.20 -1.50
C THR A 58 -14.54 -3.14 -1.73
N PRO A 59 -15.19 -1.95 -1.77
CA PRO A 59 -16.65 -1.82 -1.83
C PRO A 59 -17.26 -2.54 -3.04
N ASN A 60 -16.54 -2.52 -4.17
CA ASN A 60 -16.99 -3.05 -5.44
C ASN A 60 -16.65 -4.54 -5.66
N LEU A 61 -15.93 -5.17 -4.73
CA LEU A 61 -15.50 -6.57 -4.82
C LEU A 61 -15.62 -7.24 -3.45
N PRO A 62 -16.82 -7.74 -3.09
CA PRO A 62 -17.02 -8.47 -1.85
C PRO A 62 -16.11 -9.70 -1.84
N GLY A 63 -15.22 -9.76 -0.85
CA GLY A 63 -14.21 -10.80 -0.75
C GLY A 63 -12.85 -10.43 -1.33
N PHE A 64 -12.56 -9.16 -1.63
CA PHE A 64 -11.18 -8.70 -1.76
C PHE A 64 -10.86 -7.68 -0.67
N ARG A 65 -9.61 -7.70 -0.22
CA ARG A 65 -9.09 -6.79 0.78
C ARG A 65 -7.96 -5.95 0.19
N TYR A 66 -7.86 -4.72 0.66
CA TYR A 66 -6.89 -3.75 0.21
C TYR A 66 -5.99 -3.34 1.38
N ILE A 67 -4.69 -3.24 1.10
CA ILE A 67 -3.68 -2.68 1.99
C ILE A 67 -2.88 -1.63 1.21
N ALA A 68 -2.66 -0.48 1.81
CA ALA A 68 -1.73 0.54 1.32
C ALA A 68 -0.43 0.50 2.14
N ILE A 69 0.70 0.62 1.45
CA ILE A 69 2.02 0.80 2.06
C ILE A 69 2.56 2.14 1.57
N LEU A 70 2.86 3.04 2.49
CA LEU A 70 3.41 4.36 2.20
C LEU A 70 4.85 4.40 2.71
N ALA A 71 5.78 4.79 1.86
CA ALA A 71 7.18 4.97 2.23
C ALA A 71 7.62 6.39 1.88
N ILE A 72 8.28 7.06 2.82
CA ILE A 72 8.83 8.40 2.64
C ILE A 72 10.31 8.29 2.33
N HIS A 73 10.77 8.99 1.31
CA HIS A 73 12.18 9.12 1.02
C HIS A 73 12.48 10.43 0.28
N GLN A 74 13.30 11.30 0.87
CA GLN A 74 13.86 12.49 0.19
C GLN A 74 12.78 13.38 -0.45
N GLY A 75 11.79 13.81 0.31
CA GLY A 75 10.72 14.67 -0.22
C GLY A 75 9.73 13.94 -1.14
N LYS A 76 9.78 12.61 -1.21
CA LYS A 76 8.84 11.79 -1.98
C LYS A 76 8.07 10.83 -1.09
N ILE A 77 6.82 10.59 -1.46
CA ILE A 77 5.98 9.54 -0.89
C ILE A 77 5.76 8.52 -1.98
N LYS A 78 6.09 7.27 -1.68
CA LYS A 78 5.76 6.13 -2.52
C LYS A 78 4.61 5.36 -1.88
N ILE A 79 3.47 5.35 -2.54
CA ILE A 79 2.27 4.62 -2.12
C ILE A 79 2.17 3.36 -2.98
N THR A 80 2.15 2.20 -2.34
CA THR A 80 2.00 0.90 -2.99
C THR A 80 0.72 0.24 -2.52
N GLY A 81 -0.15 -0.14 -3.45
CA GLY A 81 -1.40 -0.83 -3.14
C GLY A 81 -1.27 -2.33 -3.38
N LEU A 82 -1.76 -3.11 -2.43
CA LEU A 82 -1.84 -4.56 -2.50
C LEU A 82 -3.30 -5.00 -2.40
N MET A 83 -3.75 -5.79 -3.37
CA MET A 83 -5.02 -6.49 -3.31
C MET A 83 -4.80 -7.91 -2.84
N LEU A 84 -5.50 -8.27 -1.78
CA LEU A 84 -5.49 -9.60 -1.18
C LEU A 84 -6.81 -10.29 -1.46
N LYS A 85 -6.75 -11.51 -1.99
CA LYS A 85 -7.91 -12.41 -2.05
C LYS A 85 -7.86 -13.34 -0.84
N PRO A 86 -8.89 -13.41 0.02
CA PRO A 86 -9.01 -14.47 0.99
C PRO A 86 -9.08 -15.79 0.23
N MET A 87 -8.10 -16.66 0.45
CA MET A 87 -8.22 -18.03 -0.05
C MET A 87 -9.39 -18.69 0.66
N PRO A 88 -10.29 -19.41 -0.06
CA PRO A 88 -11.29 -20.22 0.61
C PRO A 88 -10.53 -21.22 1.48
N SER A 89 -10.81 -21.20 2.78
CA SER A 89 -10.31 -22.19 3.72
C SER A 89 -10.83 -23.56 3.26
N LYS A 90 -10.03 -24.30 2.48
CA LYS A 90 -10.34 -25.69 2.18
C LYS A 90 -10.40 -26.45 3.52
N PRO A 91 -11.40 -27.32 3.73
CA PRO A 91 -11.52 -28.07 4.97
C PRO A 91 -10.27 -28.93 5.19
N ARG A 92 -9.79 -28.92 6.44
CA ARG A 92 -8.59 -29.60 6.96
C ARG A 92 -8.28 -30.92 6.24
N ARG A 93 -7.25 -30.92 5.39
CA ARG A 93 -6.36 -32.09 5.24
C ARG A 93 -4.97 -31.65 5.67
N LYS A 94 -4.43 -32.37 6.66
CA LYS A 94 -3.22 -32.09 7.44
C LYS A 94 -2.15 -31.35 6.62
N ALA A 95 -2.03 -30.05 6.88
CA ALA A 95 -1.03 -29.20 6.24
C ALA A 95 0.34 -29.50 6.84
N VAL A 96 1.25 -30.03 6.01
CA VAL A 96 2.68 -29.90 6.23
C VAL A 96 2.97 -28.41 6.33
N ARG A 97 3.56 -27.97 7.46
CA ARG A 97 3.93 -26.58 7.73
C ARG A 97 4.97 -26.09 6.71
N GLU A 98 4.53 -25.59 5.56
CA GLU A 98 5.33 -24.63 4.80
C GLU A 98 5.07 -23.24 5.40
N LYS A 99 5.92 -22.86 6.37
CA LYS A 99 6.00 -21.48 6.85
C LYS A 99 6.42 -20.58 5.68
N GLY A 100 5.59 -19.60 5.33
CA GLY A 100 6.05 -18.33 4.79
C GLY A 100 6.35 -18.26 3.29
N LYS A 101 5.58 -18.93 2.42
CA LYS A 101 5.58 -18.56 0.99
C LYS A 101 4.47 -17.54 0.73
N PRO A 102 4.80 -16.32 0.27
CA PRO A 102 3.80 -15.42 -0.30
C PRO A 102 3.05 -16.18 -1.40
N VAL A 103 1.71 -16.13 -1.36
CA VAL A 103 0.89 -16.69 -2.43
C VAL A 103 1.39 -16.08 -3.73
N ALA A 104 1.83 -16.92 -4.67
CA ALA A 104 2.22 -16.46 -6.00
C ALA A 104 1.05 -15.68 -6.58
N TYR A 105 1.24 -14.37 -6.73
CA TYR A 105 0.27 -13.46 -7.28
C TYR A 105 0.01 -13.90 -8.73
N GLN A 106 -1.04 -14.67 -8.95
CA GLN A 106 -1.58 -14.84 -10.28
C GLN A 106 -2.12 -13.48 -10.70
N THR A 107 -1.30 -12.74 -11.44
CA THR A 107 -1.72 -11.60 -12.24
C THR A 107 -2.61 -12.13 -13.35
N SER A 108 -3.89 -12.37 -13.06
CA SER A 108 -4.86 -12.48 -14.13
C SER A 108 -4.96 -11.12 -14.80
N ARG A 109 -5.21 -11.15 -16.10
CA ARG A 109 -5.46 -10.01 -16.98
C ARG A 109 -6.86 -9.40 -16.68
N ASP A 110 -7.21 -9.27 -15.41
CA ASP A 110 -8.52 -8.83 -14.93
C ASP A 110 -8.49 -7.34 -14.57
N ASP A 111 -9.50 -6.60 -15.03
CA ASP A 111 -9.83 -5.19 -14.70
C ASP A 111 -9.86 -4.85 -13.19
N ARG A 112 -9.75 -5.86 -12.33
CA ARG A 112 -9.67 -5.73 -10.86
C ARG A 112 -8.46 -4.92 -10.40
N LEU A 113 -7.42 -4.80 -11.23
CA LEU A 113 -6.28 -3.92 -10.99
C LEU A 113 -6.64 -2.42 -11.00
N GLY A 114 -7.70 -2.03 -11.72
CA GLY A 114 -8.18 -0.65 -11.74
C GLY A 114 -8.74 -0.20 -10.39
N LEU A 115 -9.39 -1.10 -9.66
CA LEU A 115 -9.96 -0.78 -8.34
C LEU A 115 -8.89 -0.50 -7.28
N VAL A 116 -7.75 -1.17 -7.33
CA VAL A 116 -6.59 -0.85 -6.46
C VAL A 116 -6.10 0.55 -6.75
N PHE A 117 -6.02 0.91 -8.04
CA PHE A 117 -5.62 2.26 -8.43
C PHE A 117 -6.61 3.30 -7.93
N ASN A 118 -7.92 3.08 -8.05
CA ASN A 118 -8.92 4.04 -7.54
C ASN A 118 -8.76 4.26 -6.03
N GLN A 119 -8.54 3.19 -5.25
CA GLN A 119 -8.32 3.32 -3.80
C GLN A 119 -6.99 4.00 -3.46
N LEU A 120 -5.94 3.74 -4.24
CA LEU A 120 -4.68 4.47 -4.11
C LEU A 120 -4.80 5.93 -4.49
N ASP A 121 -5.60 6.23 -5.52
CA ASP A 121 -5.81 7.57 -6.05
C ASP A 121 -6.62 8.42 -5.06
N GLU A 122 -7.68 7.85 -4.45
CA GLU A 122 -8.41 8.47 -3.34
C GLU A 122 -7.47 8.80 -2.18
N LEU A 123 -6.62 7.86 -1.77
CA LEU A 123 -5.64 8.08 -0.71
C LEU A 123 -4.58 9.11 -1.12
N ALA A 124 -4.10 9.06 -2.36
CA ALA A 124 -3.14 10.04 -2.89
C ALA A 124 -3.76 11.44 -2.92
N HIS A 125 -5.02 11.56 -3.31
CA HIS A 125 -5.75 12.82 -3.31
C HIS A 125 -5.90 13.39 -1.90
N ALA A 126 -6.25 12.57 -0.91
CA ALA A 126 -6.28 12.99 0.50
C ALA A 126 -4.92 13.53 0.98
N LEU A 127 -3.82 12.94 0.48
CA LEU A 127 -2.45 13.39 0.75
C LEU A 127 -2.04 14.64 -0.04
N THR A 128 -2.68 14.92 -1.18
CA THR A 128 -2.30 16.05 -2.03
C THR A 128 -2.75 17.41 -1.51
N VAL A 129 -3.94 17.47 -0.91
CA VAL A 129 -4.54 18.73 -0.43
C VAL A 129 -3.65 19.48 0.59
N PRO A 130 -2.87 18.82 1.48
CA PRO A 130 -1.97 19.53 2.39
C PRO A 130 -0.48 19.55 2.02
N MET A 131 -0.01 18.80 0.99
CA MET A 131 1.44 18.49 0.92
C MET A 131 2.07 18.34 -0.47
N VAL A 132 1.32 17.98 -1.51
CA VAL A 132 1.92 17.41 -2.74
C VAL A 132 1.88 18.40 -3.89
N THR A 133 2.99 18.47 -4.64
CA THR A 133 3.13 19.33 -5.82
C THR A 133 2.95 18.56 -7.14
N SER A 134 3.11 17.24 -7.15
CA SER A 134 2.90 16.40 -8.34
C SER A 134 2.59 14.93 -8.00
N ILE A 135 1.82 14.28 -8.89
CA ILE A 135 1.39 12.88 -8.78
C ILE A 135 1.86 12.12 -10.03
N THR A 136 2.52 10.99 -9.83
CA THR A 136 2.90 10.06 -10.93
C THR A 136 2.46 8.63 -10.57
N GLY A 137 1.47 8.10 -11.29
CA GLY A 137 0.99 6.73 -11.13
C GLY A 137 1.58 5.77 -12.16
N TYR A 138 2.04 4.58 -11.73
CA TYR A 138 2.52 3.53 -12.64
C TYR A 138 2.36 2.11 -12.06
N SER A 139 2.55 1.10 -12.90
CA SER A 139 2.53 -0.32 -12.52
C SER A 139 3.92 -0.90 -12.70
N LYS A 140 4.49 -1.56 -11.68
CA LYS A 140 5.81 -2.20 -11.81
C LYS A 140 5.73 -3.38 -12.78
N ARG A 141 6.49 -3.33 -13.88
CA ARG A 141 6.52 -4.37 -14.94
C ARG A 141 7.40 -5.56 -14.56
#